data_AF-X1RIH7-F1
#
_entry.id   AF-X1RIH7-F1
#
_cell.length_a   1.000
_cell.length_b   1.000
_cell.length_c   1.000
_cell.angle_alpha   90.00
_cell.angle_beta   90.00
_cell.angle_gamma   90.00
#
_symmetry.space_group_name_H-M   'P 1'
#
loop_
_entity.id
_entity.type
_entity.pdbx_description
1 polymer ?
#
loop_
_entity_poly.entity_id
_entity_poly.type
_entity_poly.pdbx_seq_one_letter_code
_entity_poly.pdbx_strand_id
1 'polypeptide(L)'
;FENLSYNTEWFIPKLHGASKRVMNTSFDNPGAFDPIRGPFLPRFFKKEILEKAFAAIPQEIIPGTIHPDHAIIYYEAYKVSQLVSGLRNGVYDIEPDWRKLWKTRYRYAASLRSIKKSYYGNLLSKKMEFGPCFGRPLVSGVQTLLLAAIIKVIEWIGYHFG
;
A
#
# COMPACT_ATOMS: atom_id res chain seq x y z
N PHE A 1 8.43 7.17 13.50
CA PHE A 1 7.79 7.32 12.18
C PHE A 1 8.69 6.68 11.14
N GLU A 2 8.14 6.07 10.10
CA GLU A 2 8.95 5.41 9.05
C GLU A 2 9.18 6.33 7.84
N ASN A 3 8.08 6.90 7.32
CA ASN A 3 8.08 7.69 6.09
C ASN A 3 7.41 9.06 6.31
N LEU A 4 7.98 10.11 5.71
CA LEU A 4 7.41 11.47 5.64
C LEU A 4 7.20 11.90 4.19
N SER A 5 6.40 12.93 3.96
CA SER A 5 6.27 13.55 2.63
C SER A 5 7.23 14.73 2.53
N TYR A 6 7.96 14.84 1.42
CA TYR A 6 8.91 15.93 1.18
C TYR A 6 8.21 17.28 0.95
N ASN A 7 7.13 17.28 0.17
CA ASN A 7 6.28 18.45 -0.05
C ASN A 7 4.97 18.28 0.71
N THR A 8 4.61 19.22 1.58
CA THR A 8 3.35 19.23 2.32
C THR A 8 2.48 20.45 2.05
N GLU A 9 2.87 21.30 1.10
CA GLU A 9 2.17 22.56 0.80
C GLU A 9 1.10 22.37 -0.26
N TRP A 10 1.38 21.56 -1.27
CA TRP A 10 0.48 21.36 -2.41
C TRP A 10 -0.66 20.40 -2.06
N PHE A 11 -1.81 20.57 -2.70
CA PHE A 11 -3.05 19.87 -2.31
C PHE A 11 -2.89 18.36 -2.19
N ILE A 12 -2.48 17.65 -3.26
CA ILE A 12 -2.31 16.18 -3.24
C ILE A 12 -1.19 15.74 -2.27
N PRO A 13 0.04 16.28 -2.34
CA PRO A 13 1.10 15.94 -1.38
C PRO A 13 0.71 16.19 0.09
N LYS A 14 -0.05 17.25 0.39
CA LYS A 14 -0.57 17.54 1.73
C LYS A 14 -1.49 16.45 2.25
N LEU A 15 -2.38 15.93 1.39
CA LEU A 15 -3.25 14.82 1.75
C LEU A 15 -2.46 13.53 1.99
N HIS A 16 -1.46 13.24 1.16
CA HIS A 16 -0.54 12.12 1.36
C HIS A 16 0.24 12.23 2.67
N GLY A 17 0.76 13.41 2.99
CA GLY A 17 1.44 13.67 4.26
C GLY A 17 0.54 13.46 5.47
N ALA A 18 -0.74 13.83 5.37
CA ALA A 18 -1.73 13.56 6.40
C ALA A 18 -1.98 12.05 6.59
N SER A 19 -2.12 11.30 5.48
CA SER A 19 -2.25 9.85 5.50
C SER A 19 -1.05 9.18 6.17
N LYS A 20 0.17 9.61 5.85
CA LYS A 20 1.38 9.09 6.51
C LYS A 20 1.44 9.40 8.00
N ARG A 21 1.02 10.60 8.42
CA ARG A 21 0.94 10.93 9.85
C ARG A 21 0.02 9.95 10.58
N VAL A 22 -1.15 9.66 10.00
CA VAL A 22 -2.10 8.69 10.55
C VAL A 22 -1.51 7.27 10.56
N MET A 23 -0.85 6.81 9.50
CA MET A 23 -0.20 5.49 9.49
C MET A 23 0.92 5.40 10.52
N ASN A 24 1.72 6.46 10.67
CA ASN A 24 2.83 6.50 11.62
C ASN A 24 2.38 6.43 13.09
N THR A 25 1.11 6.74 13.43
CA THR A 25 0.62 6.57 14.81
C THR A 25 0.50 5.11 15.22
N SER A 26 0.35 4.19 14.27
CA SER A 26 0.28 2.76 14.57
C SER A 26 1.64 2.07 14.52
N PHE A 27 2.73 2.78 14.19
CA PHE A 27 4.04 2.17 13.94
C PHE A 27 4.57 1.29 15.09
N ASP A 28 4.30 1.69 16.34
CA ASP A 28 4.75 0.94 17.52
C ASP A 28 3.80 -0.23 17.89
N ASN A 29 2.68 -0.39 17.18
CA ASN A 29 1.76 -1.51 17.41
C ASN A 29 2.26 -2.77 16.67
N PRO A 30 2.33 -3.94 17.33
CA PRO A 30 2.73 -5.19 16.69
C PRO A 30 1.90 -5.54 15.44
N GLY A 31 0.60 -5.22 15.47
CA GLY A 31 -0.31 -5.45 14.34
C GLY A 31 -0.09 -4.54 13.13
N ALA A 32 0.76 -3.51 13.23
CA ALA A 32 1.01 -2.59 12.14
C ALA A 32 1.84 -3.20 11.00
N PHE A 33 2.59 -4.27 11.31
CA PHE A 33 3.35 -5.05 10.35
C PHE A 33 2.60 -6.31 9.90
N ASP A 34 1.32 -6.49 10.24
CA ASP A 34 0.56 -7.62 9.72
C ASP A 34 0.45 -7.56 8.17
N PRO A 35 0.76 -8.63 7.42
CA PRO A 35 0.75 -8.58 5.96
C PRO A 35 -0.65 -8.41 5.35
N ILE A 36 -1.71 -8.74 6.09
CA ILE A 36 -3.11 -8.68 5.66
C ILE A 36 -3.75 -7.35 6.09
N ARG A 37 -3.50 -6.92 7.33
CA ARG A 37 -4.19 -5.81 7.99
C ARG A 37 -3.28 -4.62 8.27
N GLY A 38 -1.98 -4.81 8.33
CA GLY A 38 -1.00 -3.77 8.63
C GLY A 38 -0.82 -2.79 7.47
N PRO A 39 -0.66 -1.48 7.76
CA PRO A 39 -0.40 -0.48 6.73
C PRO A 39 1.05 -0.51 6.21
N PHE A 40 1.98 -1.11 6.95
CA PHE A 40 3.40 -1.12 6.58
C PHE A 40 3.75 -2.31 5.68
N LEU A 41 4.55 -2.02 4.65
CA LEU A 41 5.11 -3.00 3.74
C LEU A 41 6.64 -2.96 3.85
N PRO A 42 7.31 -4.10 4.02
CA PRO A 42 8.77 -4.13 4.03
C PRO A 42 9.32 -3.75 2.67
N ARG A 43 10.40 -2.98 2.70
CA ARG A 43 11.15 -2.53 1.51
C ARG A 43 12.42 -3.34 1.29
N PHE A 44 12.93 -3.97 2.34
CA PHE A 44 14.15 -4.76 2.33
C PHE A 44 13.87 -6.18 2.81
N PHE A 45 14.42 -7.15 2.10
CA PHE A 45 14.28 -8.56 2.40
C PHE A 45 15.67 -9.21 2.41
N LYS A 46 15.86 -10.21 3.27
CA LYS A 46 17.00 -11.12 3.12
C LYS A 46 16.79 -11.93 1.84
N LYS A 47 17.88 -12.13 1.08
CA LYS A 47 17.87 -12.86 -0.19
C LYS A 47 17.14 -14.21 -0.09
N GLU A 48 17.51 -15.02 0.89
CA GLU A 48 16.95 -16.37 1.10
C GLU A 48 15.43 -16.37 1.36
N ILE A 49 14.92 -15.35 2.05
CA ILE A 49 13.48 -15.19 2.30
C ILE A 49 12.78 -14.83 1.00
N LEU A 50 13.37 -13.91 0.24
CA LEU A 50 12.80 -13.44 -1.01
C LEU A 50 12.75 -14.55 -2.07
N GLU A 51 13.81 -15.36 -2.19
CA GLU A 51 13.86 -16.52 -3.09
C GLU A 51 12.75 -17.53 -2.76
N LYS A 52 12.55 -17.84 -1.47
CA LYS A 52 11.45 -18.71 -1.02
C LYS A 52 10.07 -18.11 -1.29
N ALA A 53 9.90 -16.80 -1.11
CA ALA A 53 8.66 -16.11 -1.41
C ALA A 53 8.33 -16.19 -2.91
N PHE A 54 9.28 -15.90 -3.79
CA PHE A 54 9.08 -16.01 -5.24
C PHE A 54 8.83 -17.43 -5.72
N ALA A 55 9.46 -18.43 -5.10
CA ALA A 55 9.21 -19.84 -5.40
C ALA A 55 7.78 -20.29 -5.06
N ALA A 56 7.12 -19.62 -4.10
CA ALA A 56 5.74 -19.90 -3.71
C ALA A 56 4.69 -19.17 -4.57
N ILE A 57 5.09 -18.10 -5.28
CA ILE A 57 4.19 -17.31 -6.12
C ILE A 57 3.97 -18.03 -7.45
N PRO A 58 2.71 -18.30 -7.87
CA PRO A 58 2.41 -18.88 -9.17
C PRO A 58 2.96 -18.01 -10.32
N GLN A 59 3.68 -18.61 -11.26
CA GLN A 59 4.36 -17.87 -12.33
C GLN A 59 3.36 -17.17 -13.26
N GLU A 60 2.15 -17.71 -13.38
CA GLU A 60 1.09 -17.22 -14.26
C GLU A 60 0.59 -15.83 -13.85
N ILE A 61 0.68 -15.48 -12.57
CA ILE A 61 0.18 -14.19 -12.08
C ILE A 61 1.23 -13.08 -12.13
N ILE A 62 2.53 -13.43 -12.24
CA ILE A 62 3.64 -12.45 -12.16
C ILE A 62 3.54 -11.39 -13.27
N PRO A 63 3.36 -11.74 -14.57
CA PRO A 63 3.34 -10.74 -15.64
C PRO A 63 2.18 -9.73 -15.55
N GLY A 64 1.06 -10.13 -14.93
CA GLY A 64 -0.14 -9.30 -14.76
C GLY A 64 -0.18 -8.48 -13.47
N THR A 65 0.74 -8.76 -12.54
CA THR A 65 0.73 -8.16 -11.20
C THR A 65 1.58 -6.89 -11.19
N ILE A 66 0.91 -5.72 -11.30
CA ILE A 66 1.60 -4.42 -11.28
C ILE A 66 1.48 -3.72 -9.93
N HIS A 67 0.28 -3.68 -9.35
CA HIS A 67 0.04 -2.89 -8.13
C HIS A 67 0.19 -3.65 -6.81
N PRO A 68 -0.34 -4.89 -6.66
CA PRO A 68 -0.31 -5.58 -5.38
C PRO A 68 0.90 -6.52 -5.23
N ASP A 69 1.89 -6.45 -6.12
CA ASP A 69 3.12 -7.25 -6.11
C ASP A 69 3.82 -7.18 -4.74
N HIS A 70 4.03 -5.97 -4.20
CA HIS A 70 4.63 -5.76 -2.89
C HIS A 70 3.81 -6.42 -1.75
N ALA A 71 2.48 -6.44 -1.85
CA ALA A 71 1.63 -7.07 -0.84
C ALA A 71 1.68 -8.60 -0.91
N ILE A 72 1.75 -9.17 -2.13
CA ILE A 72 1.87 -10.61 -2.36
C ILE A 72 3.24 -11.10 -1.91
N ILE A 73 4.31 -10.43 -2.34
CA ILE A 73 5.69 -10.73 -1.92
C ILE A 73 5.79 -10.68 -0.39
N TYR A 74 5.22 -9.65 0.23
CA TYR A 74 5.26 -9.55 1.68
C TYR A 74 4.50 -10.70 2.35
N TYR A 75 3.30 -11.01 1.89
CA TYR A 75 2.50 -12.09 2.44
C TYR A 75 3.23 -13.43 2.39
N GLU A 76 3.85 -13.77 1.26
CA GLU A 76 4.63 -15.02 1.13
C GLU A 76 5.91 -14.98 1.97
N ALA A 77 6.63 -13.85 2.00
CA ALA A 77 7.80 -13.69 2.86
C ALA A 77 7.45 -13.83 4.35
N TYR A 78 6.29 -13.34 4.77
CA TYR A 78 5.82 -13.40 6.16
C TYR A 78 5.52 -14.82 6.62
N LYS A 79 5.13 -15.73 5.71
CA LYS A 79 4.99 -17.16 6.01
C LYS A 79 6.34 -17.83 6.29
N VAL A 80 7.40 -17.34 5.67
CA VAL A 80 8.77 -17.85 5.84
C VAL A 80 9.42 -17.27 7.10
N SER A 81 9.25 -15.97 7.36
CA SER A 81 9.76 -15.31 8.54
C SER A 81 8.88 -14.13 8.95
N GLN A 82 8.51 -14.10 10.23
CA GLN A 82 7.70 -13.03 10.82
C GLN A 82 8.56 -11.93 11.47
N LEU A 83 9.89 -12.03 11.37
CA LEU A 83 10.82 -11.07 11.93
C LEU A 83 10.86 -9.81 11.07
N VAL A 84 9.92 -8.90 11.34
CA VAL A 84 9.79 -7.62 10.64
C VAL A 84 10.04 -6.50 11.63
N SER A 85 10.89 -5.56 11.22
CA SER A 85 11.16 -4.34 11.99
C SER A 85 11.10 -3.14 11.05
N GLY A 86 10.63 -2.01 11.59
CA GLY A 86 10.60 -0.75 10.85
C GLY A 86 11.83 0.10 11.13
N LEU A 87 12.30 0.83 10.11
CA LEU A 87 13.34 1.82 10.26
C LEU A 87 12.72 3.16 10.69
N ARG A 88 13.12 3.69 11.84
CA ARG A 88 12.68 5.02 12.27
C ARG A 88 13.41 6.11 11.48
N ASN A 89 12.67 7.15 11.10
CA ASN A 89 13.16 8.34 10.40
C ASN A 89 13.86 8.01 9.07
N GLY A 90 13.34 7.01 8.36
CA GLY A 90 14.05 6.39 7.25
C GLY A 90 14.08 7.22 5.98
N VAL A 91 12.92 7.73 5.52
CA VAL A 91 12.79 8.26 4.15
C VAL A 91 11.76 9.40 4.04
N TYR A 92 12.03 10.35 3.14
CA TYR A 92 11.07 11.32 2.62
C TYR A 92 10.63 10.90 1.22
N ASP A 93 9.32 10.72 0.99
CA ASP A 93 8.81 10.44 -0.35
C ASP A 93 8.43 11.73 -1.09
N ILE A 94 8.68 11.73 -2.39
CA ILE A 94 8.20 12.74 -3.33
C ILE A 94 6.83 12.27 -3.83
N GLU A 95 5.78 12.89 -3.29
CA GLU A 95 4.39 12.55 -3.63
C GLU A 95 4.04 12.92 -5.07
N PRO A 96 3.09 12.19 -5.69
CA PRO A 96 2.66 12.50 -7.04
C PRO A 96 1.89 13.83 -7.11
N ASP A 97 1.98 14.49 -8.27
CA ASP A 97 1.01 15.50 -8.67
C ASP A 97 -0.29 14.85 -9.16
N TRP A 98 -1.29 15.67 -9.53
CA TRP A 98 -2.58 15.19 -10.05
C TRP A 98 -2.45 14.26 -11.26
N ARG A 99 -1.59 14.63 -12.23
CA ARG A 99 -1.43 13.88 -13.48
C ARG A 99 -0.82 12.50 -13.20
N LYS A 100 0.23 12.47 -12.38
CA LYS A 100 0.92 11.23 -11.99
C LYS A 100 0.02 10.38 -11.11
N LEU A 101 -0.73 10.96 -10.17
CA LEU A 101 -1.69 10.24 -9.35
C LEU A 101 -2.73 9.54 -10.23
N TRP A 102 -3.36 10.29 -11.14
CA TRP A 102 -4.37 9.75 -12.05
C TRP A 102 -3.81 8.61 -12.90
N LYS A 103 -2.73 8.85 -13.65
CA LYS A 103 -2.12 7.85 -14.55
C LYS A 103 -1.74 6.57 -13.82
N THR A 104 -1.16 6.71 -12.62
CA THR A 104 -0.66 5.58 -11.84
C THR A 104 -1.82 4.76 -11.26
N ARG A 105 -2.77 5.43 -10.59
CA ARG A 105 -3.93 4.76 -9.95
C ARG A 105 -4.85 4.11 -10.98
N TYR A 106 -5.08 4.76 -12.12
CA TYR A 106 -5.84 4.20 -13.23
C TYR A 106 -5.19 2.90 -13.75
N ARG A 107 -3.89 2.92 -14.06
CA ARG A 107 -3.15 1.73 -14.53
C ARG A 107 -3.16 0.61 -13.50
N TYR A 108 -2.99 0.96 -12.23
CA TYR A 108 -3.02 0.02 -11.12
C TYR A 108 -4.38 -0.68 -11.02
N ALA A 109 -5.47 0.06 -11.09
CA ALA A 109 -6.79 -0.52 -11.03
C ALA A 109 -7.14 -1.40 -12.23
N ALA A 110 -6.71 -1.03 -13.44
CA ALA A 110 -6.86 -1.88 -14.62
C ALA A 110 -6.17 -3.25 -14.42
N SER A 111 -4.96 -3.25 -13.83
CA SER A 111 -4.21 -4.49 -13.55
C SER A 111 -4.88 -5.40 -12.51
N LEU A 112 -5.65 -4.84 -11.57
CA LEU A 112 -6.31 -5.61 -10.50
C LEU A 112 -7.34 -6.63 -11.03
N ARG A 113 -7.91 -6.42 -12.23
CA ARG A 113 -8.87 -7.36 -12.84
C ARG A 113 -8.28 -8.76 -13.02
N SER A 114 -7.01 -8.85 -13.41
CA SER A 114 -6.33 -10.12 -13.63
C SER A 114 -6.08 -10.88 -12.32
N ILE A 115 -5.84 -10.15 -11.23
CA ILE A 115 -5.39 -10.70 -9.95
C ILE A 115 -6.58 -11.05 -9.06
N LYS A 116 -7.73 -10.38 -9.21
CA LYS A 116 -8.94 -10.64 -8.41
C LYS A 116 -9.46 -12.08 -8.56
N LYS A 117 -9.22 -12.71 -9.72
CA LYS A 117 -9.58 -14.10 -9.98
C LYS A 117 -8.55 -15.11 -9.44
N SER A 118 -7.40 -14.65 -8.97
CA SER A 118 -6.33 -15.51 -8.45
C SER A 118 -6.53 -15.89 -6.98
N TYR A 119 -5.71 -16.81 -6.50
CA TYR A 119 -5.59 -17.20 -5.09
C TYR A 119 -5.47 -15.99 -4.14
N TYR A 120 -4.82 -14.90 -4.57
CA TYR A 120 -4.61 -13.70 -3.76
C TYR A 120 -5.78 -12.71 -3.78
N GLY A 121 -6.84 -12.93 -4.58
CA GLY A 121 -7.95 -11.98 -4.69
C GLY A 121 -8.61 -11.66 -3.34
N ASN A 122 -8.76 -12.65 -2.47
CA ASN A 122 -9.32 -12.48 -1.13
C ASN A 122 -8.36 -11.76 -0.17
N LEU A 123 -7.06 -12.04 -0.28
CA LEU A 123 -6.02 -11.34 0.49
C LEU A 123 -6.03 -9.84 0.18
N LEU A 124 -6.07 -9.51 -1.12
CA LEU A 124 -6.06 -8.13 -1.57
C LEU A 124 -7.34 -7.39 -1.22
N SER A 125 -8.50 -8.06 -1.31
CA SER A 125 -9.76 -7.47 -0.87
C SER A 125 -9.70 -7.08 0.61
N LYS A 126 -9.24 -7.98 1.49
CA LYS A 126 -9.09 -7.71 2.93
C LYS A 126 -8.07 -6.61 3.24
N LYS A 127 -6.99 -6.52 2.46
CA LYS A 127 -5.98 -5.46 2.61
C LYS A 127 -6.49 -4.10 2.13
N MET A 128 -7.29 -4.08 1.06
CA MET A 128 -7.91 -2.88 0.52
C MET A 128 -9.15 -2.44 1.31
N GLU A 129 -9.73 -3.33 2.11
CA GLU A 129 -10.78 -3.09 3.11
C GLU A 129 -10.25 -2.39 4.37
N PHE A 130 -8.93 -2.27 4.53
CA PHE A 130 -8.35 -1.39 5.55
C PHE A 130 -8.70 0.06 5.18
N GLY A 131 -9.92 0.42 5.57
CA GLY A 131 -10.52 1.71 5.37
C GLY A 131 -9.73 2.78 6.14
N PRO A 132 -9.96 4.05 5.78
CA PRO A 132 -9.26 5.18 6.35
C PRO A 132 -9.28 5.08 7.86
N CYS A 133 -8.10 4.86 8.46
CA CYS A 133 -7.94 4.90 9.90
C CYS A 133 -8.43 6.27 10.37
N PHE A 134 -9.50 6.28 11.17
CA PHE A 134 -9.86 7.45 11.98
C PHE A 134 -8.77 7.61 13.04
N GLY A 135 -7.61 8.12 12.61
CA GLY A 135 -6.52 8.45 13.49
C GLY A 135 -6.75 9.82 14.12
N ARG A 136 -6.54 9.94 15.42
CA ARG A 136 -6.23 11.25 16.02
C ARG A 136 -4.90 11.70 15.39
N PRO A 137 -4.77 12.93 14.85
CA PRO A 137 -5.70 14.07 14.93
C PRO A 137 -6.77 14.11 13.81
N LEU A 138 -7.98 14.56 14.19
CA LEU A 138 -9.20 14.63 13.36
C LEU A 138 -8.97 15.24 11.96
N VAL A 139 -8.24 16.34 11.87
CA VAL A 139 -7.95 17.02 10.58
C VAL A 139 -7.17 16.11 9.63
N SER A 140 -6.19 15.37 10.14
CA SER A 140 -5.43 14.43 9.30
C SER A 140 -6.27 13.21 8.92
N GLY A 141 -7.20 12.78 9.78
CA GLY A 141 -8.19 11.76 9.45
C GLY A 141 -9.10 12.17 8.29
N VAL A 142 -9.66 13.38 8.31
CA VAL A 142 -10.51 13.91 7.22
C VAL A 142 -9.72 14.05 5.91
N GLN A 143 -8.48 14.54 5.97
CA GLN A 143 -7.60 14.61 4.79
C GLN A 143 -7.30 13.22 4.22
N THR A 144 -7.11 12.22 5.09
CA THR A 144 -6.90 10.82 4.67
C THR A 144 -8.15 10.24 4.02
N LEU A 145 -9.34 10.51 4.56
CA LEU A 145 -10.62 10.13 3.98
C LEU A 145 -10.81 10.74 2.59
N LEU A 146 -10.50 12.03 2.44
CA LEU A 146 -10.58 12.72 1.16
C LEU A 146 -9.62 12.12 0.13
N LEU A 147 -8.38 11.84 0.54
CA LEU A 147 -7.41 11.16 -0.34
C LEU A 147 -7.91 9.78 -0.76
N ALA A 148 -8.42 8.99 0.18
CA ALA A 148 -8.97 7.67 -0.09
C ALA A 148 -10.15 7.74 -1.05
N ALA A 149 -11.05 8.71 -0.89
CA ALA A 149 -12.17 8.93 -1.81
C ALA A 149 -11.68 9.25 -3.23
N ILE A 150 -10.74 10.20 -3.37
CA ILE A 150 -10.14 10.54 -4.67
C ILE A 150 -9.53 9.31 -5.32
N ILE A 151 -8.69 8.57 -4.59
CA ILE A 151 -8.03 7.36 -5.10
C ILE A 151 -9.06 6.31 -5.51
N LYS A 152 -10.08 6.06 -4.68
CA LYS A 152 -11.12 5.05 -4.96
C LYS A 152 -11.94 5.41 -6.19
N VAL A 153 -12.24 6.69 -6.43
CA VAL A 153 -12.91 7.12 -7.66
C VAL A 153 -12.05 6.83 -8.88
N ILE A 154 -10.76 7.20 -8.85
CA ILE A 154 -9.82 6.95 -9.96
C ILE A 154 -9.67 5.44 -10.21
N GLU A 155 -9.51 4.67 -9.13
CA GLU A 155 -9.40 3.22 -9.20
C GLU A 155 -10.68 2.58 -9.72
N TRP A 156 -11.87 3.06 -9.32
CA TRP A 156 -13.14 2.57 -9.84
C TRP A 156 -13.25 2.81 -11.35
N ILE A 157 -12.86 3.99 -11.83
CA ILE A 157 -12.82 4.30 -13.27
C ILE A 157 -11.83 3.38 -13.98
N GLY A 158 -10.60 3.24 -13.48
CA GLY A 158 -9.60 2.35 -14.08
C GLY A 158 -10.01 0.88 -14.08
N TYR A 159 -10.71 0.43 -13.04
CA TYR A 159 -11.22 -0.93 -12.96
C TYR A 159 -12.41 -1.20 -13.90
N HIS A 160 -13.18 -0.19 -14.33
CA HIS A 160 -14.30 -0.41 -15.26
C HIS A 160 -13.95 -0.07 -16.71
N PHE A 161 -13.16 0.97 -16.94
CA PHE A 161 -12.88 1.53 -18.27
C PHE A 161 -11.42 1.40 -18.73
N GLY A 162 -10.52 0.84 -17.90
CA GLY A 162 -9.13 0.56 -18.28
C GLY A 162 -8.89 -0.82 -18.84
#